data_AF-A0A160T442-F1
#
_entry.id   AF-A0A160T442-F1
#
_cell.length_a   1.000
_cell.length_b   1.000
_cell.length_c   1.000
_cell.angle_alpha   90.00
_cell.angle_beta   90.00
_cell.angle_gamma   90.00
#
_symmetry.space_group_name_H-M   'P 1'
#
loop_
_entity.id
_entity.type
_entity.pdbx_description
1 polymer ?
#
loop_
_entity_poly.entity_id
_entity_poly.type
_entity_poly.pdbx_seq_one_letter_code
_entity_poly.pdbx_strand_id
1 'polypeptide(L)' 'MLDNGQPVIAFVRTGDLPYWAYQTDHAVVVVGYDVEGQVIYLNDPYFDQAPIDVPRGYFELAWLERDYHFATISI' A
#
# COMPACT_ATOMS: atom_id res chain seq x y z
N MET A 1 -10.27 -5.41 6.35
CA MET A 1 -9.38 -5.39 7.54
C MET A 1 -8.25 -6.39 7.31
N LEU A 2 -7.10 -6.23 7.96
CA LEU A 2 -6.02 -7.24 7.92
C LEU A 2 -6.33 -8.38 8.89
N ASP A 3 -6.03 -9.62 8.51
CA ASP A 3 -6.45 -10.83 9.24
C ASP A 3 -5.97 -10.89 10.70
N ASN A 4 -4.82 -10.29 11.02
CA ASN A 4 -4.26 -10.26 12.39
C ASN A 4 -4.34 -8.87 13.05
N GLY A 5 -5.03 -7.90 12.44
CA GLY A 5 -5.10 -6.52 12.93
C GLY A 5 -3.75 -5.77 12.92
N GLN A 6 -2.69 -6.37 12.39
CA GLN A 6 -1.35 -5.77 12.32
C GLN A 6 -1.16 -5.07 10.97
N PRO A 7 -0.96 -3.73 10.93
CA PRO A 7 -0.68 -3.01 9.69
C PRO A 7 0.66 -3.42 9.09
N VAL A 8 0.75 -3.35 7.75
CA VAL A 8 1.96 -3.67 6.99
C VAL A 8 2.51 -2.40 6.35
N ILE A 9 3.78 -2.10 6.59
CA ILE A 9 4.50 -1.03 5.90
C ILE A 9 5.08 -1.62 4.62
N ALA A 10 4.52 -1.29 3.46
CA ALA A 10 4.99 -1.76 2.17
C ALA A 10 5.93 -0.72 1.55
N PHE A 11 7.09 -1.17 1.07
CA PHE A 11 7.97 -0.33 0.27
C PHE A 11 7.51 -0.40 -1.18
N VAL A 12 7.29 0.73 -1.82
CA VAL A 12 6.73 0.80 -3.17
C VAL A 12 7.55 1.74 -4.05
N ARG A 13 7.44 1.55 -5.35
CA ARG A 13 7.70 2.61 -6.32
C ARG A 13 6.37 3.22 -6.75
N THR A 14 6.23 4.54 -6.63
CA THR A 14 4.94 5.21 -6.82
C THR A 14 4.42 5.25 -8.27
N GLY A 15 5.21 4.78 -9.26
CA GLY A 15 4.87 4.89 -10.69
C GLY A 15 3.59 4.16 -11.10
N ASP A 16 3.31 3.02 -10.47
CA ASP A 16 2.10 2.23 -10.74
C ASP A 16 0.91 2.59 -9.83
N LEU A 17 1.09 3.50 -8.87
CA LEU A 17 0.00 3.95 -7.99
C LEU A 17 -0.84 5.02 -8.71
N PRO A 18 -2.15 4.78 -8.98
CA PRO A 18 -2.94 5.66 -9.86
C PRO A 18 -3.13 7.10 -9.35
N TYR A 19 -2.92 7.33 -8.05
CA TYR A 19 -3.08 8.62 -7.39
C TYR A 19 -1.76 9.42 -7.28
N TRP A 20 -0.63 8.85 -7.75
CA TRP A 20 0.66 9.54 -7.83
C TRP A 20 0.92 10.05 -9.25
N ALA A 21 1.58 11.21 -9.35
CA ALA A 21 1.90 11.85 -10.64
C ALA A 21 3.35 11.63 -11.10
N TYR A 22 4.21 11.07 -10.25
CA TYR A 22 5.63 10.86 -10.52
C TYR A 22 6.15 9.64 -9.77
N GLN A 23 7.24 9.07 -10.28
CA GLN A 23 7.85 7.85 -9.76
C GLN A 23 8.97 8.18 -8.75
N THR A 24 8.78 7.76 -7.49
CA THR A 24 9.76 7.89 -6.41
C THR A 24 9.72 6.65 -5.52
N ASP A 25 10.77 6.46 -4.74
CA ASP A 25 10.79 5.47 -3.65
C ASP A 25 9.92 5.98 -2.52
N HIS A 26 9.07 5.11 -1.97
CA HIS A 26 8.14 5.50 -0.92
C HIS A 26 7.78 4.33 0.00
N ALA A 27 7.19 4.65 1.15
CA ALA A 27 6.63 3.68 2.07
C ALA A 27 5.17 4.05 2.39
N VAL A 28 4.28 3.07 2.24
CA VAL A 28 2.84 3.22 2.52
C VAL A 28 2.41 2.19 3.57
N VAL A 29 1.36 2.50 4.32
CA VAL A 29 0.82 1.57 5.32
C VAL A 29 -0.44 0.91 4.76
N VAL A 30 -0.38 -0.40 4.52
CA VAL A 30 -1.56 -1.20 4.24
C VAL A 30 -2.35 -1.36 5.53
N VAL A 31 -3.61 -0.94 5.52
CA VAL A 31 -4.53 -1.02 6.67
C VAL A 31 -5.67 -2.01 6.47
N GLY A 32 -5.80 -2.57 5.27
CA GLY A 32 -6.72 -3.66 4.97
C GLY A 32 -6.96 -3.85 3.49
N TYR A 33 -7.88 -4.75 3.18
CA TYR A 33 -8.47 -4.97 1.88
C TYR A 33 -9.99 -5.17 2.02
N ASP A 34 -10.71 -5.08 0.91
CA ASP A 34 -12.14 -5.36 0.81
C ASP A 34 -12.44 -6.87 0.92
N VAL A 35 -13.72 -7.26 0.92
CA VAL A 35 -14.09 -8.67 1.14
C VAL A 35 -13.60 -9.58 0.00
N GLU A 36 -13.56 -9.07 -1.24
CA GLU A 36 -13.13 -9.83 -2.42
C GLU A 36 -11.61 -9.77 -2.65
N GLY A 37 -10.89 -8.96 -1.86
CA GLY A 37 -9.45 -8.74 -1.99
C GLY A 37 -9.05 -8.07 -3.31
N GLN A 38 -9.96 -7.32 -3.95
CA GLN A 38 -9.70 -6.57 -5.18
C GLN A 38 -9.24 -5.14 -4.91
N VAL A 39 -9.49 -4.63 -3.71
CA VAL A 39 -9.11 -3.29 -3.27
C VAL A 39 -8.22 -3.37 -2.05
N ILE A 40 -7.08 -2.69 -2.09
CA ILE A 40 -6.16 -2.49 -0.97
C ILE A 40 -6.37 -1.08 -0.43
N TYR A 41 -6.49 -0.95 0.89
CA TYR A 41 -6.61 0.33 1.57
C TYR A 41 -5.26 0.75 2.12
N LEU A 42 -4.77 1.92 1.68
CA LEU A 42 -3.47 2.45 2.03
C LEU A 42 -3.61 3.76 2.82
N ASN A 43 -2.79 3.92 3.86
CA ASN A 43 -2.44 5.23 4.39
C ASN A 43 -1.10 5.63 3.78
N ASP A 44 -1.12 6.61 2.89
CA ASP A 44 0.07 7.18 2.28
C ASP A 44 0.46 8.47 3.02
N PRO A 45 1.66 8.54 3.64
CA PRO A 45 2.06 9.70 4.45
C PRO A 45 2.27 11.00 3.66
N TYR A 46 2.26 10.96 2.32
CA TYR A 46 2.32 12.17 1.49
C TYR A 46 0.95 12.87 1.36
N PHE A 47 -0.16 12.17 1.60
CA PHE A 47 -1.52 12.69 1.45
C PHE A 47 -2.25 12.75 2.78
N ASP A 48 -2.97 13.85 3.04
CA ASP A 48 -3.79 14.01 4.26
C ASP A 48 -5.05 13.14 4.25
N GLN A 49 -5.56 12.79 3.06
CA GLN A 49 -6.73 11.94 2.90
C GLN A 49 -6.35 10.47 3.07
N ALA A 50 -6.99 9.80 4.04
CA ALA A 50 -6.78 8.39 4.31
C ALA A 50 -8.06 7.71 4.83
N PRO A 51 -8.25 6.40 4.56
CA PRO A 51 -7.44 5.57 3.66
C PRO A 51 -7.73 5.89 2.19
N ILE A 52 -6.77 5.59 1.32
CA ILE A 52 -6.90 5.62 -0.14
C ILE A 52 -7.19 4.20 -0.61
N ASP A 53 -8.25 4.03 -1.40
CA ASP A 53 -8.55 2.77 -2.07
C ASP A 53 -7.74 2.61 -3.36
N VAL A 54 -7.09 1.46 -3.51
CA VAL A 54 -6.25 1.15 -4.66
C VAL A 54 -6.62 -0.23 -5.19
N PRO A 55 -6.90 -0.39 -6.50
CA PRO A 55 -7.09 -1.72 -7.05
C PRO A 55 -5.83 -2.55 -6.85
N ARG A 56 -6.01 -3.79 -6.37
CA ARG A 56 -4.93 -4.68 -5.92
C ARG A 56 -3.80 -4.82 -6.93
N GLY A 57 -4.11 -4.97 -8.22
CA GLY A 57 -3.10 -5.11 -9.26
C GLY A 57 -2.13 -3.93 -9.33
N TYR A 58 -2.62 -2.69 -9.16
CA TYR A 58 -1.76 -1.51 -9.15
C TYR A 58 -0.85 -1.47 -7.92
N PHE A 59 -1.40 -1.84 -6.75
CA PHE A 59 -0.59 -1.94 -5.53
C PHE A 59 0.49 -3.03 -5.67
N GLU A 60 0.15 -4.20 -6.20
CA GLU A 60 1.09 -5.31 -6.39
C GLU A 60 2.22 -4.96 -7.37
N LEU A 61 1.94 -4.23 -8.45
CA LEU A 61 2.97 -3.75 -9.38
C LEU A 61 3.93 -2.76 -8.68
N ALA A 62 3.37 -1.78 -7.97
CA ALA A 62 4.16 -0.80 -7.22
C ALA A 62 5.03 -1.45 -6.13
N TRP A 63 4.54 -2.53 -5.50
CA TRP A 63 5.25 -3.30 -4.48
C TRP A 63 6.29 -4.26 -5.08
N LEU A 64 6.01 -4.84 -6.25
CA LEU A 64 6.93 -5.70 -6.99
C LEU A 64 8.21 -4.97 -7.39
N GLU A 65 8.15 -3.67 -7.73
CA GLU A 65 9.33 -2.84 -7.99
C GLU A 65 10.29 -2.71 -6.78
N ARG A 66 9.87 -3.20 -5.61
CA ARG A 66 10.67 -3.29 -4.39
C ARG A 66 10.82 -4.72 -3.90
N ASP A 67 10.70 -5.71 -4.78
CA ASP A 67 10.81 -7.15 -4.47
C ASP A 67 9.86 -7.60 -3.35
N TYR A 68 8.69 -6.95 -3.25
CA TYR A 68 7.73 -7.18 -2.19
C TYR A 68 8.28 -6.97 -0.77
N HIS A 69 9.31 -6.14 -0.58
CA HIS A 69 9.81 -5.83 0.75
C HIS A 69 8.74 -5.12 1.59
N PHE A 70 8.64 -5.53 2.85
CA PHE A 70 7.74 -4.92 3.81
C PHE A 70 8.34 -4.95 5.22
N ALA A 71 7.76 -4.16 6.11
CA ALA A 71 8.03 -4.19 7.53
C ALA A 71 6.72 -4.27 8.32
N THR A 72 6.80 -4.86 9.51
CA THR A 72 5.72 -4.83 10.51
C THR A 72 6.30 -4.36 11.83
N ILE A 73 5.45 -3.79 12.69
CA ILE A 73 5.81 -3.41 14.05
C ILE A 73 5.11 -4.39 14.99
N SER A 74 5.89 -5.16 15.74
CA SER A 74 5.41 -6.05 16.81
C SER A 74 5.97 -5.59 18.16
N ILE A 75 5.18 -5.79 19.22
CA ILE A 75 5.55 -5.48 20.61
C ILE A 75 6.05 -6.76 21.27
#